data_AF-A0A2E3PHI3-F1
#
_entry.id   AF-A0A2E3PHI3-F1
#
_cell.length_a   1.000
_cell.length_b   1.000
_cell.length_c   1.000
_cell.angle_alpha   90.00
_cell.angle_beta   90.00
_cell.angle_gamma   90.00
#
_symmetry.space_group_name_H-M   'P 1'
#
loop_
_entity.id
_entity.type
_entity.pdbx_description
1 polymer ?
#
loop_
_entity_poly.entity_id
_entity_poly.type
_entity_poly.pdbx_seq_one_letter_code
_entity_poly.pdbx_strand_id
1 'polypeptide(L)'
;MTLTPDTNRLALVADLLIPGRAPDWPAASTVLDGVALARALAPVTALASDLAQMPADARLAALKACERDESVRFGAALDALSDAYYATPEVARRCAALADAGPKPASGQFFDPRLVDGVRARAARG
;
A
#
# COMPACT_ATOMS: atom_id res chain seq x y z
N MET A 1 3.12 -19.90 -12.18
CA MET A 1 2.66 -18.83 -13.07
C MET A 1 3.85 -17.90 -13.26
N THR A 2 4.46 -17.88 -14.45
CA THR A 2 5.67 -17.08 -14.70
C THR A 2 5.24 -15.65 -15.01
N LEU A 3 5.63 -14.70 -14.17
CA LEU A 3 5.36 -13.28 -14.38
C LEU A 3 6.12 -12.80 -15.62
N THR A 4 5.52 -11.89 -16.40
CA THR A 4 6.23 -11.28 -17.52
C THR A 4 7.41 -10.46 -17.01
N PRO A 5 8.46 -10.22 -17.83
CA PRO A 5 9.60 -9.41 -17.42
C PRO A 5 9.20 -8.02 -16.87
N ASP A 6 8.15 -7.42 -17.44
CA ASP A 6 7.64 -6.13 -16.97
C ASP A 6 6.94 -6.25 -15.63
N THR A 7 6.15 -7.31 -15.41
CA THR A 7 5.55 -7.56 -14.09
C THR A 7 6.62 -7.83 -13.02
N ASN A 8 7.71 -8.51 -13.34
CA ASN A 8 8.83 -8.72 -12.41
C ASN A 8 9.51 -7.42 -11.97
N ARG A 9 9.66 -6.46 -12.89
CA ARG A 9 10.25 -5.14 -12.59
C ARG A 9 9.34 -4.33 -11.68
N LEU A 10 8.04 -4.34 -11.94
CA LEU A 10 7.06 -3.64 -11.13
C LEU A 10 6.92 -4.26 -9.73
N ALA A 11 6.95 -5.59 -9.64
CA ALA A 11 6.97 -6.30 -8.36
C ALA A 11 8.18 -5.91 -7.51
N LEU A 12 9.36 -5.75 -8.13
CA LEU A 12 10.57 -5.28 -7.42
C LEU A 12 10.37 -3.88 -6.81
N VAL A 13 9.77 -2.94 -7.53
CA VAL A 13 9.51 -1.60 -6.98
C VAL A 13 8.49 -1.67 -5.85
N ALA A 14 7.41 -2.43 -6.06
CA ALA A 14 6.37 -2.61 -5.07
C ALA A 14 6.92 -3.20 -3.76
N ASP A 15 7.82 -4.19 -3.83
CA ASP A 15 8.43 -4.80 -2.66
C ASP A 15 9.52 -3.94 -2.03
N LEU A 16 10.15 -3.00 -2.76
CA LEU A 16 11.01 -2.01 -2.12
C LEU A 16 10.20 -0.99 -1.30
N LEU A 17 8.99 -0.66 -1.75
CA LEU A 17 8.09 0.28 -1.08
C LEU A 17 7.31 -0.40 0.06
N ILE A 18 6.85 -1.62 -0.17
CA ILE A 18 6.04 -2.43 0.76
C ILE A 18 6.64 -3.85 0.79
N PRO A 19 7.79 -4.05 1.48
CA PRO A 19 8.52 -5.32 1.49
C PRO A 19 7.82 -6.47 2.22
N GLY A 20 6.79 -6.16 2.99
CA GLY A 20 6.21 -7.10 3.93
C GLY A 20 7.18 -7.49 5.04
N ARG A 21 6.75 -8.47 5.85
CA ARG A 21 7.53 -9.09 6.91
C ARG A 21 7.00 -10.50 7.12
N ALA A 22 7.61 -11.48 6.48
CA ALA A 22 7.17 -12.86 6.63
C ALA A 22 7.37 -13.37 8.08
N PRO A 23 6.43 -14.16 8.64
CA PRO A 23 5.15 -14.58 8.04
C PRO A 23 3.99 -13.58 8.23
N ASP A 24 4.18 -12.57 9.08
CA ASP A 24 3.10 -11.77 9.68
C ASP A 24 2.49 -10.72 8.74
N TRP A 25 3.25 -10.24 7.76
CA TRP A 25 2.81 -9.23 6.80
C TRP A 25 3.22 -9.59 5.37
N PRO A 26 2.31 -9.58 4.39
CA PRO A 26 2.65 -9.90 3.00
C PRO A 26 3.44 -8.76 2.37
N ALA A 27 4.24 -9.07 1.34
CA ALA A 27 4.82 -8.05 0.48
C ALA A 27 3.80 -7.61 -0.58
N ALA A 28 3.93 -6.43 -1.16
CA ALA A 28 2.96 -5.95 -2.15
C ALA A 28 2.85 -6.89 -3.37
N SER A 29 3.98 -7.42 -3.87
CA SER A 29 3.98 -8.35 -5.01
C SER A 29 3.26 -9.67 -4.74
N THR A 30 3.04 -10.03 -3.47
CA THR A 30 2.39 -11.29 -3.09
C THR A 30 0.87 -11.21 -3.12
N VAL A 31 0.30 -10.00 -3.02
CA VAL A 31 -1.16 -9.78 -2.94
C VAL A 31 -1.72 -8.97 -4.11
N LEU A 32 -0.87 -8.29 -4.86
CA LEU A 32 -1.26 -7.55 -6.06
C LEU A 32 -0.90 -8.32 -7.33
N ASP A 33 -1.83 -8.36 -8.28
CA ASP A 33 -1.55 -8.87 -9.62
C ASP A 33 -0.79 -7.85 -10.49
N GLY A 34 -0.30 -8.31 -11.64
CA GLY A 34 0.47 -7.47 -12.55
C GLY A 34 -0.30 -6.25 -13.09
N VAL A 35 -1.63 -6.32 -13.19
CA VAL A 35 -2.46 -5.22 -13.69
C VAL A 35 -2.60 -4.14 -12.61
N ALA A 36 -2.84 -4.55 -11.36
CA ALA A 36 -2.87 -3.65 -10.22
C ALA A 36 -1.53 -2.95 -10.04
N LEU A 37 -0.42 -3.70 -10.14
CA LEU A 37 0.93 -3.16 -10.09
C LEU A 37 1.19 -2.16 -11.22
N ALA A 38 0.88 -2.52 -12.47
CA ALA A 38 1.10 -1.64 -13.63
C ALA A 38 0.30 -0.34 -13.54
N ARG A 39 -0.94 -0.40 -13.04
CA ARG A 39 -1.77 0.78 -12.83
C ARG A 39 -1.24 1.67 -11.72
N ALA A 40 -0.91 1.10 -10.56
CA ALA A 40 -0.42 1.86 -9.41
C ALA A 40 0.93 2.52 -9.68
N LEU A 41 1.83 1.80 -10.35
CA LEU A 41 3.20 2.25 -10.62
C LEU A 41 3.37 2.90 -12.00
N ALA A 42 2.28 3.12 -12.74
CA ALA A 42 2.33 3.80 -14.04
C ALA A 42 3.17 5.10 -14.02
N PRO A 43 3.06 5.98 -13.00
CA PRO A 43 3.86 7.21 -12.93
C PRO A 43 5.36 7.01 -12.81
N VAL A 44 5.81 5.83 -12.36
CA VAL A 44 7.22 5.50 -12.07
C VAL A 44 7.70 4.25 -12.83
N THR A 45 7.03 3.88 -13.93
CA THR A 45 7.39 2.68 -14.72
C THR A 45 8.84 2.73 -15.24
N ALA A 46 9.36 3.91 -15.58
CA ALA A 46 10.75 4.08 -16.01
C ALA A 46 11.74 3.69 -14.90
N LEU A 47 11.47 4.13 -13.67
CA LEU A 47 12.27 3.79 -12.48
C LEU A 47 12.33 2.28 -12.24
N ALA A 48 11.23 1.55 -12.47
CA ALA A 48 11.21 0.09 -12.33
C ALA A 48 12.20 -0.60 -13.29
N SER A 49 12.38 -0.05 -14.49
CA SER A 49 13.34 -0.58 -15.46
C SER A 49 14.77 -0.30 -15.03
N ASP A 50 15.05 0.92 -14.56
CA ASP A 50 16.38 1.33 -14.08
C ASP A 50 16.81 0.52 -12.86
N LEU A 51 15.93 0.40 -11.85
CA LEU A 51 16.20 -0.35 -10.63
C LEU A 51 16.48 -1.84 -10.90
N ALA A 52 15.83 -2.42 -11.91
CA ALA A 52 16.06 -3.82 -12.28
C ALA A 52 17.45 -4.07 -12.87
N GLN A 53 18.11 -3.05 -13.43
CA GLN A 53 19.48 -3.13 -13.92
C GLN A 53 20.51 -2.82 -12.81
N MET A 54 20.08 -2.28 -11.68
CA MET A 54 20.98 -1.92 -10.57
C MET A 54 21.30 -3.10 -9.65
N PRO A 55 22.49 -3.11 -9.02
CA PRO A 55 22.81 -3.96 -7.87
C PRO A 55 21.80 -3.77 -6.73
N ALA A 56 21.50 -4.85 -6.00
CA ALA A 56 20.44 -4.85 -4.99
C ALA A 56 20.66 -3.82 -3.86
N ASP A 57 21.91 -3.62 -3.46
CA ASP A 57 22.36 -2.66 -2.44
C ASP A 57 22.22 -1.19 -2.89
N ALA A 58 22.26 -0.92 -4.20
CA ALA A 58 22.11 0.42 -4.75
C ALA A 58 20.64 0.86 -4.94
N ARG A 59 19.70 -0.09 -5.06
CA ARG A 59 18.29 0.18 -5.44
C ARG A 59 17.57 1.11 -4.47
N LEU A 60 17.75 0.91 -3.16
CA LEU A 60 17.08 1.75 -2.15
C LEU A 60 17.57 3.20 -2.20
N ALA A 61 18.86 3.41 -2.47
CA ALA A 61 19.41 4.75 -2.61
C ALA A 61 18.87 5.45 -3.86
N ALA A 62 18.76 4.73 -4.99
CA ALA A 62 18.16 5.25 -6.22
C ALA A 62 16.66 5.58 -6.05
N LEU A 63 15.91 4.74 -5.34
CA LEU A 63 14.50 4.99 -5.02
C LEU A 63 14.32 6.29 -4.23
N LYS A 64 15.16 6.52 -3.20
CA LYS A 64 15.18 7.76 -2.41
C LYS A 64 15.60 8.99 -3.20
N ALA A 65 16.45 8.82 -4.22
CA ALA A 65 16.80 9.91 -5.12
C ALA A 65 15.58 10.28 -5.99
N CYS A 66 14.88 9.29 -6.55
CA CYS A 66 13.66 9.52 -7.31
C CYS A 66 12.55 10.17 -6.47
N GLU A 67 12.35 9.74 -5.21
CA GLU A 67 11.40 10.39 -4.29
C GLU A 67 11.70 11.88 -4.12
N ARG A 68 12.98 12.27 -4.05
CA ARG A 68 13.39 13.66 -3.89
C ARG A 68 13.22 14.47 -5.17
N ASP A 69 13.67 13.91 -6.29
CA ASP A 69 13.76 14.60 -7.57
C ASP A 69 12.40 14.65 -8.29
N GLU A 70 11.54 13.65 -8.07
CA GLU A 70 10.23 13.49 -8.70
C GLU A 70 9.10 13.31 -7.67
N SER A 71 9.17 14.01 -6.54
CA SER A 71 8.26 13.87 -5.38
C SER A 71 6.76 13.78 -5.71
N VAL A 72 6.25 14.61 -6.63
CA VAL A 72 4.83 14.59 -7.01
C VAL A 72 4.43 13.29 -7.70
N ARG A 73 5.25 12.81 -8.64
CA ARG A 73 4.97 11.56 -9.37
C ARG A 73 5.17 10.35 -8.48
N PHE A 74 6.23 10.38 -7.67
CA PHE A 74 6.51 9.33 -6.70
C PHE A 74 5.39 9.21 -5.65
N GLY A 75 4.94 10.35 -5.11
CA GLY A 75 3.81 10.39 -4.17
C GLY A 75 2.53 9.82 -4.78
N ALA A 76 2.18 10.21 -6.01
CA ALA A 76 1.02 9.65 -6.71
C ALA A 76 1.10 8.13 -6.91
N ALA A 77 2.30 7.61 -7.21
CA ALA A 77 2.51 6.16 -7.34
C ALA A 77 2.43 5.44 -5.98
N LEU A 78 2.98 6.04 -4.92
CA LEU A 78 2.94 5.50 -3.57
C LEU A 78 1.52 5.46 -3.02
N ASP A 79 0.74 6.53 -3.22
CA ASP A 79 -0.66 6.60 -2.82
C ASP A 79 -1.47 5.52 -3.55
N ALA A 80 -1.35 5.44 -4.88
CA ALA A 80 -2.05 4.45 -5.68
C ALA A 80 -1.66 3.00 -5.33
N LEU A 81 -0.38 2.76 -5.02
CA LEU A 81 0.10 1.44 -4.57
C LEU A 81 -0.47 1.10 -3.20
N SER A 82 -0.45 2.04 -2.27
CA SER A 82 -0.96 1.86 -0.91
C SER A 82 -2.45 1.57 -0.92
N ASP A 83 -3.22 2.36 -1.67
CA ASP A 83 -4.67 2.16 -1.84
C ASP A 83 -4.97 0.77 -2.41
N ALA A 84 -4.27 0.37 -3.47
CA ALA A 84 -4.43 -0.95 -4.07
C ALA A 84 -4.09 -2.06 -3.06
N TYR A 85 -2.98 -1.93 -2.34
CA TYR A 85 -2.49 -2.90 -1.37
C TYR A 85 -3.45 -3.10 -0.19
N TYR A 86 -3.87 -2.01 0.46
CA TYR A 86 -4.76 -2.05 1.61
C TYR A 86 -6.21 -2.40 1.25
N ALA A 87 -6.61 -2.24 -0.01
CA ALA A 87 -7.89 -2.72 -0.51
C ALA A 87 -7.93 -4.24 -0.75
N THR A 88 -6.80 -4.94 -0.67
CA THR A 88 -6.79 -6.40 -0.86
C THR A 88 -7.48 -7.12 0.31
N PRO A 89 -8.28 -8.18 0.04
CA PRO A 89 -8.94 -8.95 1.11
C PRO A 89 -7.97 -9.53 2.13
N GLU A 90 -6.77 -9.92 1.68
CA GLU A 90 -5.75 -10.49 2.57
C GLU A 90 -5.23 -9.46 3.56
N VAL A 91 -4.86 -8.27 3.10
CA VAL A 91 -4.35 -7.20 3.97
C VAL A 91 -5.46 -6.68 4.86
N ALA A 92 -6.68 -6.47 4.33
CA ALA A 92 -7.84 -6.04 5.10
C ALA A 92 -8.13 -7.00 6.27
N ARG A 93 -8.06 -8.31 6.04
CA ARG A 93 -8.22 -9.33 7.10
C ARG A 93 -7.14 -9.24 8.18
N ARG A 94 -5.88 -9.01 7.80
CA ARG A 94 -4.78 -8.84 8.76
C ARG A 94 -4.94 -7.56 9.58
N CYS A 95 -5.35 -6.45 8.95
CA CYS A 95 -5.70 -5.21 9.64
C CYS A 95 -6.82 -5.41 10.66
N ALA A 96 -7.88 -6.13 10.28
CA ALA A 96 -8.98 -6.44 11.20
C ALA A 96 -8.50 -7.29 12.39
N ALA A 97 -7.69 -8.32 12.14
CA ALA A 97 -7.12 -9.15 13.20
C ALA A 97 -6.25 -8.34 14.18
N LEU A 98 -5.44 -7.39 13.68
CA LEU A 98 -4.66 -6.49 14.52
C LEU A 98 -5.54 -5.56 15.34
N ALA A 99 -6.60 -5.02 14.75
CA ALA A 99 -7.57 -4.17 15.46
C ALA A 99 -8.29 -4.94 16.58
N ASP A 100 -8.59 -6.23 16.36
CA ASP A 100 -9.25 -7.09 17.34
C ASP A 100 -8.30 -7.67 18.41
N ALA A 101 -6.99 -7.70 18.17
CA ALA A 101 -6.00 -8.26 19.10
C ALA A 101 -5.69 -7.33 20.30
N GLY A 102 -6.02 -6.04 20.20
CA GLY A 102 -5.83 -5.09 21.29
C GLY A 102 -6.82 -5.29 22.44
N PRO A 103 -6.49 -4.85 23.67
CA PRO A 103 -7.46 -4.79 24.75
C PRO A 103 -8.64 -3.91 24.31
N LYS A 104 -9.82 -4.53 24.13
CA LYS A 104 -11.04 -3.78 23.82
C LYS A 104 -11.34 -2.88 25.02
N PRO A 105 -11.43 -1.55 24.85
CA PRO A 105 -11.90 -0.70 25.93
C PRO A 105 -13.27 -1.22 26.38
N ALA A 106 -13.53 -1.20 27.68
CA ALA A 106 -14.82 -1.63 28.22
C ALA A 106 -15.92 -0.89 27.45
N SER A 107 -16.85 -1.66 26.87
CA SER A 107 -17.96 -1.15 26.07
C SER A 107 -18.62 0.03 26.81
N GLY A 108 -18.56 1.22 26.23
CA GLY A 108 -19.19 2.43 26.79
C GLY A 108 -18.25 3.53 27.30
N GLN A 109 -16.93 3.35 27.35
CA GLN A 109 -16.02 4.40 27.85
C GLN A 109 -15.72 5.54 26.85
N PHE A 110 -15.90 5.32 25.54
CA PHE A 110 -15.58 6.31 24.50
C PHE A 110 -16.73 6.56 23.51
N PHE A 111 -17.89 5.94 23.74
CA PHE A 111 -19.06 6.15 22.89
C PHE A 111 -19.83 7.37 23.40
N ASP A 112 -19.66 8.52 22.74
CA ASP A 112 -20.53 9.69 22.94
C ASP A 112 -21.73 9.59 21.98
N PRO A 113 -22.96 9.33 22.49
CA PRO A 113 -24.16 9.25 21.67
C PRO A 113 -24.41 10.51 20.84
N ARG A 114 -23.91 11.68 21.29
CA ARG A 114 -24.08 12.96 20.59
C ARG A 114 -23.32 13.01 19.27
N LEU A 115 -22.21 12.28 19.14
CA LEU A 115 -21.48 12.16 17.88
C LEU A 115 -22.28 11.36 16.84
N VAL A 116 -23.01 10.33 17.26
CA VAL A 116 -23.89 9.54 16.39
C VAL A 116 -25.09 10.36 15.92
N ASP A 117 -25.67 11.16 16.82
CA ASP A 117 -26.77 12.06 16.46
C ASP A 117 -26.31 13.14 15.47
N GLY A 118 -25.08 13.64 15.60
CA GLY A 118 -24.46 14.56 14.64
C GLY A 118 -24.29 13.96 13.25
N VAL A 119 -23.85 12.69 13.16
CA VAL A 119 -23.73 11.96 11.89
C VAL A 119 -25.11 11.71 11.26
N ARG A 120 -26.09 11.26 12.05
CA ARG A 120 -27.47 11.04 11.58
C ARG A 120 -28.13 12.31 11.07
N ALA A 121 -27.97 13.43 11.79
CA ALA A 121 -28.52 14.72 11.39
C ALA A 121 -27.85 15.30 10.14
N ARG A 122 -26.63 14.88 9.81
CA ARG A 122 -25.94 15.26 8.58
C ARG A 122 -26.36 14.38 7.40
N ALA A 123 -26.57 13.08 7.63
CA ALA A 123 -27.08 12.15 6.62
C ALA A 123 -28.54 12.44 6.20
N ALA A 124 -29.36 12.99 7.10
CA ALA A 124 -30.74 13.39 6.80
C ALA A 124 -30.87 14.74 6.05
N ARG A 125 -29.75 15.43 5.81
CA ARG A 125 -29.71 16.75 5.16
C ARG A 125 -29.02 16.74 3.78
N GLY A 126 -28.52 15.59 3.35
CA GLY A 126 -28.04 15.35 1.97
C GLY A 126 -29.08 14.54 1.21
#